data_AF-A0A662IB51-F1
#
_entry.id   AF-A0A662IB51-F1
#
_cell.length_a   1.000
_cell.length_b   1.000
_cell.length_c   1.000
_cell.angle_alpha   90.00
_cell.angle_beta   90.00
_cell.angle_gamma   90.00
#
_symmetry.space_group_name_H-M   'P 1'
#
loop_
_entity.id
_entity.type
_entity.pdbx_description
1 polymer ?
#
loop_
_entity_poly.entity_id
_entity_poly.type
_entity_poly.pdbx_seq_one_letter_code
_entity_poly.pdbx_strand_id
1 'polypeptide(L)' 'MYPILDLRTRLKIAWHLREHGFSVRMHSFEYLVGDGKRFVAIILVDPSGRAEVIKLSPKAQLVAELVRTAAPEAEVRIVE' A
#
# COMPACT_ATOMS: atom_id res chain seq x y z
N MET A 1 -7.74 -19.74 -9.76
CA MET A 1 -6.50 -18.98 -9.51
C MET A 1 -6.62 -18.36 -8.14
N TYR A 2 -5.71 -18.64 -7.21
CA TYR A 2 -5.74 -17.99 -5.90
C TYR A 2 -5.31 -16.52 -6.04
N PRO A 3 -5.94 -15.58 -5.32
CA PRO A 3 -5.56 -14.17 -5.41
C PRO A 3 -4.13 -13.98 -4.89
N ILE A 4 -3.29 -13.29 -5.68
CA ILE A 4 -1.90 -12.97 -5.31
C ILE A 4 -1.90 -12.03 -4.08
N LEU A 5 -2.83 -11.08 -4.07
CA LEU A 5 -3.06 -10.14 -2.98
C LEU A 5 -4.26 -10.57 -2.13
N ASP A 6 -4.11 -11.72 -1.47
CA ASP A 6 -5.09 -12.24 -0.53
C ASP A 6 -5.22 -11.38 0.75
N LEU A 7 -6.12 -11.76 1.67
CA LEU A 7 -6.30 -11.04 2.93
C LEU A 7 -5.00 -10.95 3.74
N ARG A 8 -4.21 -12.02 3.80
CA ARG A 8 -3.00 -12.07 4.62
C ARG A 8 -1.93 -11.12 4.09
N THR A 9 -1.72 -11.11 2.77
CA THR A 9 -0.78 -10.21 2.11
C THR A 9 -1.21 -8.76 2.26
N ARG A 10 -2.51 -8.46 2.10
CA ARG A 10 -3.06 -7.12 2.32
C ARG A 10 -2.85 -6.60 3.74
N LEU A 11 -3.12 -7.45 4.74
CA LEU A 11 -2.84 -7.13 6.13
C LEU A 11 -1.34 -6.92 6.37
N LYS A 12 -0.47 -7.77 5.80
CA LYS A 12 0.99 -7.61 5.89
C LYS A 12 1.45 -6.26 5.36
N ILE A 13 0.92 -5.79 4.22
CA ILE A 13 1.21 -4.45 3.69
C ILE A 13 0.82 -3.38 4.71
N ALA A 14 -0.41 -3.43 5.23
CA ALA A 14 -0.89 -2.44 6.19
C ALA A 14 -0.06 -2.40 7.48
N TRP A 15 0.34 -3.56 8.00
CA TRP A 15 1.22 -3.64 9.19
C TRP A 15 2.61 -3.12 8.91
N HIS A 16 3.22 -3.53 7.79
CA HIS A 16 4.57 -3.11 7.44
C HIS A 16 4.69 -1.60 7.29
N LEU A 17 3.70 -0.95 6.68
CA LEU A 17 3.62 0.51 6.60
C LEU A 17 3.52 1.16 7.99
N ARG A 18 2.74 0.58 8.91
CA ARG A 18 2.61 1.08 10.29
C ARG A 18 3.90 0.97 11.09
N GLU A 19 4.63 -0.13 10.93
CA GLU A 19 5.96 -0.31 11.56
C GLU A 19 6.96 0.75 11.10
N HIS A 20 6.78 1.31 9.90
CA HIS A 20 7.62 2.38 9.34
C HIS A 20 7.07 3.79 9.61
N GLY A 21 6.16 3.94 10.58
CA GLY A 21 5.69 5.23 11.07
C GLY A 21 4.56 5.86 10.25
N PHE A 22 3.93 5.12 9.34
CA PHE A 22 2.74 5.60 8.65
C PHE A 22 1.45 5.23 9.42
N SER A 23 0.51 6.16 9.46
CA SER A 23 -0.88 5.85 9.81
C SER A 23 -1.57 5.23 8.60
N VAL A 24 -2.18 4.05 8.76
CA VAL A 24 -2.85 3.33 7.67
C VAL A 24 -4.27 2.95 8.08
N ARG A 25 -5.25 3.40 7.30
CA ARG A 25 -6.65 2.96 7.38
C ARG A 25 -6.99 2.13 6.16
N MET A 26 -7.23 0.85 6.38
CA MET A 26 -7.62 -0.10 5.33
C MET A 26 -9.13 -0.21 5.26
N HIS A 27 -9.69 -0.11 4.05
CA HIS A 27 -11.09 -0.36 3.76
C HIS A 27 -11.20 -1.25 2.51
N SER A 28 -11.40 -2.55 2.74
CA SER A 28 -11.41 -3.57 1.68
C SER A 28 -10.11 -3.55 0.86
N PHE A 29 -10.15 -3.02 -0.36
CA PHE A 29 -9.04 -2.98 -1.31
C PHE A 29 -8.33 -1.62 -1.35
N GLU A 30 -8.75 -0.68 -0.51
CA GLU A 30 -8.21 0.68 -0.46
C GLU A 30 -7.51 0.97 0.89
N TYR A 31 -6.44 1.75 0.83
CA TYR A 31 -5.62 2.12 1.97
C TYR A 31 -5.42 3.62 1.95
N LEU A 32 -5.86 4.31 2.99
CA LEU A 32 -5.49 5.69 3.22
C LEU A 32 -4.22 5.72 4.06
N VAL A 33 -3.16 6.33 3.54
CA VAL A 33 -1.84 6.39 4.19
C VAL A 33 -1.50 7.82 4.55
N GLY A 34 -1.14 8.05 5.81
CA GLY A 34 -0.71 9.36 6.33
C GLY A 34 0.56 9.27 7.15
N ASP A 35 1.23 10.41 7.36
CA ASP A 35 2.47 10.50 8.14
C ASP A 35 2.29 11.14 9.52
N GLY A 36 1.06 11.11 10.03
CA GLY A 36 0.65 11.76 11.29
C GLY A 36 0.35 13.25 11.15
N LYS A 37 0.70 13.90 10.03
CA LYS A 37 0.36 15.31 9.76
C LYS A 37 -0.59 15.48 8.57
N ARG A 38 -0.42 14.65 7.53
CA ARG A 38 -1.21 14.72 6.30
C ARG A 38 -1.34 13.35 5.65
N PHE A 39 -2.25 13.24 4.68
CA PHE A 39 -2.24 12.13 3.75
C PHE A 39 -1.02 12.21 2.83
N VAL A 40 -0.40 11.06 2.58
CA VAL A 40 0.81 10.94 1.75
C VAL A 40 0.59 10.06 0.54
N ALA A 41 -0.33 9.09 0.62
CA ALA A 41 -0.71 8.24 -0.49
C ALA A 41 -2.11 7.60 -0.27
N ILE A 42 -2.73 7.18 -1.36
CA ILE A 42 -3.82 6.19 -1.36
C ILE A 42 -3.29 4.95 -2.08
N ILE A 43 -3.55 3.75 -1.54
CA ILE A 43 -3.18 2.50 -2.19
C ILE A 43 -4.46 1.79 -2.63
N LEU A 44 -4.56 1.45 -3.91
CA LEU A 44 -5.60 0.59 -4.46
C LEU A 44 -4.99 -0.77 -4.77
N VAL A 45 -5.58 -1.82 -4.24
CA VAL A 45 -5.07 -3.19 -4.36
C VAL A 45 -6.07 -4.06 -5.12
N ASP A 46 -5.66 -4.58 -6.26
CA ASP A 46 -6.44 -5.56 -7.02
C ASP A 46 -6.04 -7.00 -6.64
N PRO A 47 -7.00 -7.91 -6.36
CA PRO A 47 -6.71 -9.31 -6.02
C PRO A 47 -5.84 -10.07 -7.03
N SER A 48 -5.82 -9.65 -8.30
CA SER A 48 -4.99 -10.24 -9.36
C SER A 48 -3.49 -9.95 -9.22
N GLY A 49 -3.08 -9.07 -8.30
CA GLY A 49 -1.66 -8.80 -8.02
C GLY A 49 -1.21 -7.37 -8.31
N ARG A 50 -2.11 -6.45 -8.67
CA ARG A 50 -1.73 -5.04 -8.91
C ARG A 50 -1.95 -4.19 -7.67
N ALA A 51 -0.99 -3.29 -7.39
CA ALA A 51 -1.11 -2.29 -6.36
C ALA A 51 -0.75 -0.90 -6.93
N GLU A 52 -1.73 0.01 -6.95
CA GLU A 52 -1.54 1.38 -7.41
C GLU A 52 -1.39 2.30 -6.21
N VAL A 53 -0.27 3.03 -6.15
CA VAL A 53 0.03 4.01 -5.11
C VAL A 53 -0.20 5.40 -5.71
N ILE A 54 -1.35 5.99 -5.39
CA ILE A 54 -1.71 7.35 -5.79
C ILE A 54 -0.88 8.31 -4.93
N LYS A 55 -0.08 9.14 -5.60
CA LYS A 55 0.90 10.04 -4.98
C LYS A 55 0.23 11.32 -4.53
N LEU A 56 0.12 11.50 -3.21
CA LEU A 56 -0.35 12.76 -2.62
C LEU A 56 0.81 13.62 -2.08
N SER A 57 2.01 13.05 -1.99
CA SER A 57 3.22 13.75 -1.56
C SER A 57 4.48 12.99 -2.01
N PRO A 58 5.68 13.59 -1.94
CA PRO A 58 6.94 12.88 -2.23
C PRO A 58 7.18 11.62 -1.37
N LYS A 59 6.57 11.54 -0.17
CA LYS A 59 6.66 10.36 0.70
C LYS A 59 5.96 9.13 0.12
N ALA A 60 5.09 9.28 -0.89
CA ALA A 60 4.47 8.16 -1.58
C ALA A 60 5.51 7.20 -2.21
N GLN A 61 6.70 7.71 -2.56
CA GLN A 61 7.78 6.85 -3.05
C GLN A 61 8.18 5.80 -2.01
N LEU A 62 8.38 6.22 -0.75
CA LEU A 62 8.71 5.31 0.34
C LEU A 62 7.57 4.33 0.60
N VAL A 63 6.31 4.79 0.53
CA VAL A 63 5.13 3.91 0.64
C VAL A 63 5.18 2.81 -0.42
N ALA A 64 5.47 3.15 -1.68
CA ALA A 64 5.57 2.16 -2.76
C ALA A 64 6.69 1.13 -2.53
N GLU A 65 7.88 1.56 -2.07
CA GLU A 65 8.97 0.62 -1.76
C GLU A 65 8.61 -0.34 -0.61
N LEU A 66 7.91 0.15 0.41
CA LEU A 66 7.43 -0.69 1.51
C LEU A 66 6.36 -1.68 1.04
N VAL A 67 5.47 -1.27 0.13
CA VAL A 67 4.49 -2.18 -0.47
C VAL A 67 5.20 -3.30 -1.26
N ARG A 68 6.21 -2.96 -2.08
CA ARG A 68 7.02 -3.97 -2.82
C ARG A 68 7.71 -4.94 -1.87
N THR A 69 8.24 -4.44 -0.76
CA THR A 69 8.91 -5.29 0.25
C THR A 69 7.92 -6.22 0.95
N ALA A 70 6.72 -5.72 1.29
CA ALA A 70 5.68 -6.51 1.94
C ALA A 70 5.06 -7.56 1.01
N ALA A 71 4.90 -7.22 -0.28
CA ALA A 71 4.31 -8.07 -1.32
C ALA A 71 5.19 -8.09 -2.59
N PRO A 72 6.28 -8.89 -2.62
CA PRO A 72 7.21 -8.94 -3.75
C PRO A 72 6.59 -9.40 -5.07
N GLU A 73 5.54 -10.22 -4.99
CA GLU A 73 4.79 -10.73 -6.15
C GLU A 73 3.81 -9.69 -6.74
N ALA A 74 3.63 -8.54 -6.08
CA ALA A 74 2.72 -7.51 -6.52
C ALA A 74 3.37 -6.60 -7.56
N GLU A 75 2.64 -6.31 -8.62
CA GLU A 75 3.00 -5.24 -9.55
C GLU A 75 2.64 -3.89 -8.93
N VAL A 76 3.64 -3.17 -8.41
CA VAL A 76 3.46 -1.89 -7.72
C VAL A 76 3.77 -0.71 -8.64
N ARG A 77 2.76 0.13 -8.90
CA ARG A 77 2.86 1.33 -9.73
C ARG A 77 2.59 2.59 -8.90
N ILE A 78 3.28 3.67 -9.21
CA ILE A 78 2.99 4.99 -8.66
C ILE A 78 2.19 5.76 -9.69
N VAL A 79 1.08 6.35 -9.27
CA VAL A 79 0.16 7.15 -10.11
C VAL A 79 0.18 8.59 -9.59
N GLU A 80 0.22 9.58 -10.49
CA GLU A 80 0.25 11.00 -10.15
C GLU A 80 -1.14 11.60 -9.91
#